data_AF-A0A5C6ET99-F1
#
_entry.id   AF-A0A5C6ET99-F1
#
_cell.length_a   1.000
_cell.length_b   1.000
_cell.length_c   1.000
_cell.angle_alpha   90.00
_cell.angle_beta   90.00
_cell.angle_gamma   90.00
#
_symmetry.space_group_name_H-M   'P 1'
#
loop_
_entity.id
_entity.type
_entity.pdbx_description
1 polymer ?
#
loop_
_entity_poly.entity_id
_entity_poly.type
_entity_poly.pdbx_seq_one_letter_code
_entity_poly.pdbx_strand_id
1 'polypeptide(L)'
;MEIIRITDQQNGTLTEFYARESDGYRNRGSDTNADMLASMVRLLDALAATDGPTLFGVTSHFRLRLLNIDDYRAPTVATIQSVIDGPKTFGFDIAYPMPNSDSPWDNAWVHGLAFDTEMAVPMVLSAIRNSANSV
;
A
#
# COMPACT_ATOMS: atom_id res chain seq x y z
N MET A 1 2.52 -13.12 1.31
CA MET A 1 3.60 -12.46 0.57
C MET A 1 4.36 -11.65 1.58
N GLU A 2 5.65 -11.44 1.41
CA GLU A 2 6.43 -10.71 2.39
C GLU A 2 6.66 -9.27 1.92
N ILE A 3 6.36 -8.29 2.77
CA ILE A 3 6.65 -6.88 2.48
C ILE A 3 7.55 -6.33 3.58
N ILE A 4 8.82 -6.16 3.23
CA ILE A 4 9.86 -5.71 4.15
C ILE A 4 9.95 -4.19 4.05
N ARG A 5 9.94 -3.49 5.18
CA ARG A 5 10.15 -2.04 5.15
C ARG A 5 11.58 -1.73 4.72
N ILE A 6 11.76 -0.72 3.86
CA ILE A 6 13.10 -0.36 3.35
C ILE A 6 14.08 -0.02 4.48
N THR A 7 15.36 -0.36 4.30
CA THR A 7 16.41 -0.18 5.32
C THR A 7 16.73 1.29 5.63
N ASP A 8 16.50 2.19 4.67
CA ASP A 8 16.58 3.64 4.89
C ASP A 8 15.54 4.16 5.90
N GLN A 9 14.48 3.39 6.18
CA GLN A 9 13.47 3.71 7.20
C GLN A 9 13.68 2.88 8.48
N GLN A 10 14.70 3.26 9.26
CA GLN A 10 15.27 2.49 10.37
C GLN A 10 14.36 2.17 11.58
N ASN A 11 13.09 2.58 11.59
CA ASN A 11 12.23 2.55 12.78
C ASN A 11 11.09 1.54 12.70
N GLY A 12 11.44 0.25 12.79
CA GLY A 12 10.48 -0.86 12.90
C GLY A 12 9.88 -1.31 11.57
N THR A 13 9.14 -2.41 11.64
CA THR A 13 8.38 -3.02 10.54
C THR A 13 7.28 -2.08 10.01
N LEU A 14 6.68 -2.44 8.87
CA LEU A 14 5.52 -1.72 8.33
C LEU A 14 4.35 -1.70 9.33
N THR A 15 4.06 -2.85 9.94
CA THR A 15 3.01 -3.00 10.95
C THR A 15 3.26 -2.09 12.14
N GLU A 16 4.48 -2.07 12.68
CA GLU A 16 4.86 -1.20 13.80
C GLU A 16 4.76 0.29 13.43
N PHE A 17 5.12 0.65 12.20
CA PHE A 17 4.94 2.02 11.71
C PHE A 17 3.47 2.43 11.74
N TYR A 18 2.59 1.69 11.05
CA TYR A 18 1.18 2.08 10.93
C TYR A 18 0.43 2.01 12.27
N ALA A 19 0.75 1.03 13.12
CA ALA A 19 0.19 0.95 14.47
C ALA A 19 0.58 2.17 15.32
N ARG A 20 1.86 2.53 15.34
CA ARG A 20 2.33 3.72 16.08
C ARG A 20 1.69 5.01 15.55
N GLU A 21 1.61 5.19 14.24
CA GLU A 21 0.98 6.37 13.66
C GLU A 21 -0.52 6.42 14.00
N SER A 22 -1.22 5.27 13.95
CA SER A 22 -2.62 5.14 14.37
C SER A 22 -2.82 5.63 15.80
N ASP A 23 -2.03 5.12 16.74
CA ASP A 23 -2.08 5.53 18.14
C ASP A 23 -1.76 7.03 18.31
N GLY A 24 -0.79 7.54 17.56
CA GLY A 24 -0.44 8.95 17.52
C GLY A 24 -1.60 9.85 17.11
N TYR A 25 -2.38 9.47 16.09
CA TYR A 25 -3.57 10.21 15.68
C TYR A 25 -4.71 10.10 16.68
N ARG A 26 -4.91 8.91 17.26
CA ARG A 26 -5.93 8.69 18.29
C ARG A 26 -5.67 9.56 19.53
N ASN A 27 -4.43 9.64 19.98
CA ASN A 27 -4.03 10.48 21.10
C ASN A 27 -4.20 11.99 20.83
N ARG A 28 -4.27 12.40 19.55
CA ARG A 28 -4.55 13.78 19.11
C ARG A 28 -6.05 14.04 18.86
N GLY A 29 -6.93 13.06 19.14
CA GLY A 29 -8.37 13.19 18.92
C GLY A 29 -8.80 13.04 17.45
N SER A 30 -7.98 12.39 16.62
CA SER A 30 -8.27 12.18 15.20
C SER A 30 -8.59 10.71 14.92
N ASP A 31 -9.76 10.25 15.35
CA ASP A 31 -10.19 8.86 15.21
C ASP A 31 -10.22 8.40 13.75
N THR A 32 -10.69 9.25 12.85
CA THR A 32 -10.72 8.97 11.41
C THR A 32 -9.33 8.60 10.86
N ASN A 33 -8.30 9.41 11.18
CA ASN A 33 -6.95 9.13 10.69
C ASN A 33 -6.35 7.91 11.38
N ALA A 34 -6.66 7.69 12.66
CA ALA A 34 -6.26 6.49 13.37
C ALA A 34 -6.83 5.23 12.70
N ASP A 35 -8.12 5.24 12.39
CA ASP A 35 -8.80 4.08 11.78
C ASP A 35 -8.33 3.79 10.35
N MET A 36 -7.96 4.82 9.58
CA MET A 36 -7.30 4.69 8.28
C MET A 36 -5.94 3.99 8.38
N LEU A 37 -5.17 4.23 9.43
CA LEU A 37 -3.86 3.60 9.62
C LEU A 37 -4.01 2.20 10.21
N ALA A 38 -5.00 2.00 11.09
CA ALA A 38 -5.37 0.68 11.57
C ALA A 38 -5.88 -0.23 10.43
N SER A 39 -6.51 0.31 9.39
CA SER A 39 -6.89 -0.47 8.20
C SER A 39 -5.67 -0.93 7.40
N MET A 40 -4.60 -0.12 7.34
CA MET A 40 -3.33 -0.53 6.73
C MET A 40 -2.70 -1.71 7.48
N VAL A 41 -2.75 -1.72 8.82
CA VAL A 41 -2.29 -2.86 9.62
C VAL A 41 -3.04 -4.14 9.25
N ARG A 42 -4.39 -4.09 9.21
CA ARG A 42 -5.20 -5.25 8.82
C ARG A 42 -4.91 -5.74 7.41
N LEU A 43 -4.67 -4.81 6.47
CA LEU A 43 -4.29 -5.16 5.11
C LEU A 43 -2.91 -5.83 5.05
N LEU A 44 -1.92 -5.34 5.81
CA LEU A 44 -0.60 -5.95 5.88
C LEU A 44 -0.66 -7.38 6.43
N ASP A 45 -1.44 -7.61 7.49
CA ASP A 45 -1.64 -8.95 8.05
C ASP A 45 -2.29 -9.89 7.03
N ALA A 46 -3.29 -9.41 6.29
CA ALA A 46 -3.95 -10.20 5.25
C ALA A 46 -3.00 -10.52 4.08
N LEU A 47 -2.18 -9.56 3.63
CA LEU A 47 -1.17 -9.80 2.59
C LEU A 47 -0.07 -10.76 3.09
N ALA A 48 0.31 -10.70 4.37
CA ALA A 48 1.27 -11.66 4.94
C ALA A 48 0.76 -13.11 4.84
N ALA A 49 -0.55 -13.31 4.96
CA ALA A 49 -1.20 -14.62 4.89
C ALA A 49 -1.42 -15.18 3.46
N THR A 50 -1.13 -14.41 2.40
CA THR A 50 -1.29 -14.89 1.02
C THR A 50 0.01 -15.46 0.46
N ASP A 51 -0.01 -16.19 -0.66
CA ASP A 51 1.22 -16.48 -1.40
C ASP A 51 1.60 -15.31 -2.32
N GLY A 52 2.89 -15.05 -2.50
CA GLY A 52 3.38 -14.01 -3.43
C GLY A 52 4.85 -13.66 -3.23
N PRO A 53 5.39 -12.73 -4.03
CA PRO A 53 6.80 -12.35 -3.97
C PRO A 53 7.15 -11.63 -2.66
N THR A 54 8.45 -11.61 -2.35
CA THR A 54 9.00 -10.66 -1.38
C THR A 54 9.17 -9.30 -2.06
N LEU A 55 8.64 -8.25 -1.44
CA LEU A 55 8.72 -6.86 -1.90
C LEU A 55 9.24 -5.97 -0.77
N PHE A 56 9.62 -4.75 -1.15
CA PHE A 56 10.03 -3.71 -0.22
C PHE A 56 9.01 -2.59 -0.13
N GLY A 57 8.79 -2.07 1.08
CA GLY A 57 7.77 -1.09 1.41
C GLY A 57 8.35 0.25 1.83
N VAL A 58 7.96 1.33 1.15
CA VAL A 58 8.23 2.72 1.57
C VAL A 58 6.98 3.30 2.19
N THR A 59 7.08 3.66 3.47
CA THR A 59 5.98 4.27 4.22
C THR A 59 5.95 5.79 4.05
N SER A 60 4.77 6.37 3.83
CA SER A 60 4.54 7.81 3.91
C SER A 60 3.10 8.10 4.36
N HIS A 61 2.92 8.46 5.63
CA HIS A 61 1.60 8.73 6.23
C HIS A 61 0.60 7.59 5.95
N PHE A 62 -0.48 7.86 5.21
CA PHE A 62 -1.53 6.90 4.85
C PHE A 62 -1.21 6.04 3.63
N ARG A 63 0.00 6.16 3.07
CA ARG A 63 0.42 5.50 1.83
C ARG A 63 1.56 4.52 2.07
N LEU A 64 1.51 3.40 1.36
CA LEU A 64 2.57 2.42 1.18
C LEU A 64 2.96 2.35 -0.30
N ARG A 65 4.24 2.49 -0.60
CA ARG A 65 4.81 2.22 -1.93
C ARG A 65 5.49 0.86 -1.91
N LEU A 66 5.20 0.02 -2.90
CA LEU A 66 5.83 -1.29 -3.08
C LEU A 66 6.93 -1.22 -4.15
N LEU A 67 8.04 -1.89 -3.89
CA LEU A 67 9.25 -1.91 -4.71
C LEU A 67 9.81 -3.33 -4.82
N ASN A 68 10.53 -3.61 -5.90
CA ASN A 68 11.20 -4.91 -6.08
C ASN A 68 12.56 -5.00 -5.36
N ILE A 69 13.15 -3.87 -4.99
CA ILE A 69 14.46 -3.79 -4.34
C ILE A 69 14.41 -2.82 -3.15
N ASP A 70 15.35 -2.99 -2.23
CA ASP A 70 15.53 -2.17 -1.03
C ASP A 70 16.17 -0.81 -1.35
N ASP A 71 15.51 0.02 -2.17
CA ASP A 71 15.94 1.37 -2.49
C ASP A 71 14.72 2.25 -2.83
N TYR A 72 14.51 3.35 -2.09
CA TYR A 72 13.38 4.26 -2.34
C TYR A 72 13.39 4.92 -3.73
N ARG A 73 14.53 4.89 -4.44
CA ARG A 73 14.69 5.39 -5.81
C ARG A 73 14.22 4.39 -6.87
N ALA A 74 13.98 3.13 -6.48
CA ALA A 74 13.52 2.11 -7.41
C ALA A 74 12.15 2.46 -8.00
N PRO A 75 11.86 2.00 -9.24
CA PRO A 75 10.53 2.08 -9.82
C PRO A 75 9.47 1.48 -8.90
N THR A 76 8.31 2.13 -8.86
CA THR A 76 7.19 1.69 -8.03
C THR A 76 6.45 0.56 -8.70
N VAL A 77 6.25 -0.53 -7.97
CA VAL A 77 5.43 -1.69 -8.37
C VAL A 77 3.96 -1.36 -8.18
N ALA A 78 3.60 -0.88 -7.00
CA ALA A 78 2.25 -0.44 -6.69
C ALA A 78 2.27 0.59 -5.55
N THR A 79 1.22 1.41 -5.47
CA THR A 79 0.92 2.25 -4.32
C THR A 79 -0.39 1.81 -3.71
N ILE A 80 -0.43 1.76 -2.38
CA ILE A 80 -1.63 1.49 -1.60
C ILE A 80 -1.83 2.70 -0.71
N GLN A 81 -2.97 3.36 -0.80
CA GLN A 81 -3.30 4.50 0.05
C GLN A 81 -4.61 4.23 0.76
N SER A 82 -4.60 4.31 2.09
CA SER A 82 -5.85 4.32 2.85
C SER A 82 -6.64 5.58 2.50
N VAL A 83 -7.93 5.42 2.22
CA VAL A 83 -8.85 6.49 1.80
C VAL A 83 -10.16 6.42 2.58
N ILE A 84 -10.95 7.49 2.48
CA ILE A 84 -12.30 7.59 3.04
C ILE A 84 -13.27 7.73 1.88
N ASP A 85 -14.31 6.90 1.84
CA ASP A 85 -15.40 7.00 0.87
C ASP A 85 -16.73 7.33 1.57
N GLY A 86 -16.92 8.61 1.88
CA GLY A 86 -18.07 9.08 2.64
C GLY A 86 -17.93 8.91 4.16
N PRO A 87 -19.01 9.14 4.93
CA PRO A 87 -18.92 9.17 6.39
C PRO A 87 -18.69 7.77 6.97
N LYS A 88 -17.45 7.54 7.42
CA LYS A 88 -16.97 6.32 8.12
C LYS A 88 -16.77 5.07 7.26
N THR A 89 -16.75 5.17 5.94
CA THR A 89 -16.29 4.07 5.09
C THR A 89 -14.82 4.26 4.80
N PHE A 90 -14.00 3.29 5.20
CA PHE A 90 -12.57 3.28 4.94
C PHE A 90 -12.29 2.32 3.80
N GLY A 91 -11.43 2.73 2.87
CA GLY A 91 -11.04 1.92 1.73
C GLY A 91 -9.57 2.07 1.40
N PHE A 92 -9.19 1.55 0.25
CA PHE A 92 -7.85 1.61 -0.29
C PHE A 92 -7.91 2.05 -1.75
N ASP A 93 -7.19 3.11 -2.09
CA ASP A 93 -6.81 3.40 -3.47
C ASP A 93 -5.54 2.62 -3.78
N ILE A 94 -5.64 1.69 -4.73
CA ILE A 94 -4.55 0.85 -5.20
C ILE A 94 -4.23 1.26 -6.62
N ALA A 95 -2.98 1.66 -6.84
CA ALA A 95 -2.53 2.11 -8.15
C ALA A 95 -1.22 1.45 -8.57
N TYR A 96 -1.03 1.26 -9.88
CA TYR A 96 0.19 0.71 -10.46
C TYR A 96 0.49 1.32 -11.84
N PRO A 97 1.76 1.35 -12.27
CA PRO A 97 2.12 1.83 -13.60
C PRO A 97 1.65 0.86 -14.67
N MET A 98 0.93 1.38 -15.67
CA MET A 98 0.52 0.61 -16.84
C MET A 98 1.75 0.31 -17.73
N PRO A 99 1.84 -0.87 -18.35
CA PRO A 99 2.89 -1.14 -19.33
C PRO A 99 2.87 -0.11 -20.46
N ASN A 100 4.04 0.34 -20.93
CA ASN A 100 4.12 1.35 -21.99
C ASN A 100 3.44 0.88 -23.29
N SER A 101 3.41 -0.43 -23.56
CA SER A 101 2.72 -1.00 -24.74
C SER A 101 1.22 -0.74 -24.74
N ASP A 102 0.63 -0.61 -23.56
CA ASP A 102 -0.82 -0.53 -23.36
C ASP A 102 -1.23 0.89 -22.93
N SER A 103 -0.24 1.75 -22.64
CA SER A 103 -0.45 3.06 -22.03
C SER A 103 -1.03 4.07 -23.03
N PRO A 104 -2.15 4.74 -22.71
CA PRO A 104 -2.71 5.78 -23.57
C PRO A 104 -1.87 7.06 -23.60
N TRP A 105 -0.98 7.26 -22.62
CA TRP A 105 0.01 8.34 -22.55
C TRP A 105 1.20 7.90 -21.68
N ASP A 106 2.32 8.62 -21.79
CA ASP A 106 3.54 8.31 -21.04
C ASP A 106 3.31 8.28 -19.53
N ASN A 107 3.81 7.23 -18.87
CA ASN A 107 3.68 7.01 -17.43
C ASN A 107 2.21 6.93 -16.96
N ALA A 108 1.32 6.32 -17.73
CA ALA A 108 -0.06 6.08 -17.30
C ALA A 108 -0.13 5.17 -16.06
N TRP A 109 -1.10 5.45 -15.19
CA TRP A 109 -1.37 4.66 -13.99
C TRP A 109 -2.79 4.11 -14.02
N VAL A 110 -2.95 2.86 -13.57
CA VAL A 110 -4.25 2.27 -13.29
C VAL A 110 -4.58 2.52 -11.82
N HIS A 111 -5.82 2.90 -11.53
CA HIS A 111 -6.34 3.08 -10.19
C HIS A 111 -7.53 2.16 -9.95
N GLY A 112 -7.67 1.69 -8.72
CA GLY A 112 -8.83 0.94 -8.27
C GLY A 112 -9.11 1.17 -6.79
N LEU A 113 -10.39 1.33 -6.47
CA LEU A 113 -10.87 1.48 -5.10
C LEU A 113 -11.33 0.12 -4.54
N ALA A 114 -10.81 -0.23 -3.37
CA ALA A 114 -11.27 -1.34 -2.55
C ALA A 114 -11.91 -0.80 -1.27
N PHE A 115 -13.06 -1.33 -0.85
CA PHE A 115 -13.79 -0.82 0.32
C PHE A 115 -13.53 -1.62 1.60
N ASP A 116 -12.72 -2.66 1.51
CA ASP A 116 -12.28 -3.48 2.63
C ASP A 116 -10.99 -4.23 2.27
N THR A 117 -10.47 -4.98 3.25
CA THR A 117 -9.27 -5.79 3.08
C THR A 117 -9.48 -6.97 2.13
N GLU A 118 -10.68 -7.56 2.09
CA GLU A 118 -11.00 -8.72 1.25
C GLU A 118 -10.94 -8.36 -0.24
N MET A 119 -11.44 -7.18 -0.61
CA MET A 119 -11.31 -6.60 -1.94
C MET A 119 -9.89 -6.12 -2.25
N ALA A 120 -9.22 -5.52 -1.26
CA ALA A 120 -7.91 -4.92 -1.47
C ALA A 120 -6.82 -5.96 -1.79
N VAL A 121 -6.81 -7.10 -1.10
CA VAL A 121 -5.82 -8.16 -1.31
C VAL A 121 -5.70 -8.60 -2.78
N PRO A 122 -6.76 -9.07 -3.46
CA PRO A 122 -6.67 -9.49 -4.87
C PRO A 122 -6.31 -8.34 -5.80
N MET A 123 -6.67 -7.10 -5.47
CA MET A 123 -6.29 -5.91 -6.24
C MET A 123 -4.81 -5.60 -6.12
N VAL A 124 -4.23 -5.68 -4.91
CA VAL A 124 -2.77 -5.55 -4.70
C VAL A 124 -2.02 -6.63 -5.46
N LEU A 125 -2.46 -7.89 -5.38
CA LEU A 125 -1.83 -8.99 -6.11
C LEU A 125 -1.90 -8.78 -7.63
N SER A 126 -3.01 -8.26 -8.14
CA SER A 126 -3.17 -7.94 -9.57
C SER A 126 -2.27 -6.77 -9.99
N ALA A 127 -2.19 -5.73 -9.18
CA ALA A 127 -1.29 -4.59 -9.39
C ALA A 127 0.18 -5.03 -9.47
N ILE A 128 0.62 -5.89 -8.55
CA ILE A 128 1.97 -6.47 -8.56
C ILE A 128 2.23 -7.24 -9.86
N ARG A 129 1.32 -8.14 -10.24
CA ARG A 129 1.47 -8.96 -11.46
C ARG A 129 1.52 -8.10 -12.73
N ASN A 130 0.68 -7.09 -12.84
CA ASN A 130 0.63 -6.24 -14.03
C ASN A 130 1.84 -5.31 -14.12
N SER A 131 2.31 -4.78 -12.99
CA SER A 131 3.51 -3.93 -12.96
C SER A 131 4.81 -4.68 -13.31
N ALA A 132 4.88 -5.99 -13.02
CA ALA A 132 6.02 -6.83 -13.39
C ALA A 132 6.19 -6.98 -14.91
N ASN A 133 5.10 -6.81 -15.68
CA ASN A 133 5.11 -6.85 -17.14
C ASN A 133 5.35 -5.47 -17.78
N SER A 134 5.54 -4.42 -16.97
CA SER A 134 5.75 -3.05 -17.43
C SER A 134 7.22 -2.69 -17.70
N VAL A 135 8.15 -3.65 -17.58
CA VAL A 135 9.60 -3.48 -17.71
C VAL A 135 10.12 -4.00 -19.05
#